data_AF-A0A524Q047-F1
#
_entry.id   AF-A0A524Q047-F1
#
_cell.length_a   1.000
_cell.length_b   1.000
_cell.length_c   1.000
_cell.angle_alpha   90.00
_cell.angle_beta   90.00
_cell.angle_gamma   90.00
#
_symmetry.space_group_name_H-M   'P 1'
#
loop_
_entity.id
_entity.type
_entity.pdbx_description
1 polymer ?
#
loop_
_entity_poly.entity_id
_entity_poly.type
_entity_poly.pdbx_seq_one_letter_code
_entity_poly.pdbx_strand_id
1 'polypeptide(L)' 'SESLARNIQQSVKQRLAAHEYPREIEFVESLPMTTTGKVRRIELREQEIARKRSR' A
#
# COMPACT_ATOMS: atom_id res chain seq x y z
N SER A 1 0.40 14.29 5.89
CA SER A 1 0.73 12.96 5.32
C SER A 1 1.04 13.02 3.83
N GLU A 2 0.46 13.93 3.04
CA GLU A 2 0.71 14.02 1.59
C GLU A 2 2.17 14.26 1.19
N SER A 3 2.90 15.12 1.91
CA SER A 3 4.33 15.36 1.66
C SER A 3 5.16 14.09 1.86
N LEU A 4 4.84 13.31 2.89
CA LEU A 4 5.48 12.02 3.17
C LEU A 4 5.17 11.00 2.07
N ALA A 5 3.92 10.92 1.61
CA ALA A 5 3.54 10.05 0.50
C ALA A 5 4.32 10.39 -0.78
N ARG A 6 4.43 11.69 -1.12
CA ARG A 6 5.22 12.14 -2.28
C ARG A 6 6.70 11.78 -2.14
N ASN A 7 7.26 11.95 -0.94
CA ASN A 7 8.65 11.57 -0.68
C ASN A 7 8.89 10.06 -0.84
N ILE A 8 7.96 9.22 -0.35
CA ILE A 8 8.03 7.77 -0.53
C ILE A 8 7.96 7.41 -2.03
N GLN A 9 7.01 8.00 -2.77
CA GLN A 9 6.90 7.79 -4.22
C GLN A 9 8.17 8.19 -4.97
N GLN A 10 8.75 9.35 -4.64
CA GLN A 10 9.97 9.83 -5.27
C GLN A 10 11.16 8.93 -4.96
N SER A 11 11.27 8.47 -3.71
CA SER A 11 12.33 7.54 -3.30
C SER A 11 12.25 6.21 -4.05
N VAL A 12 11.05 5.66 -4.24
CA VAL A 12 10.84 4.43 -5.04
C VAL A 12 11.21 4.67 -6.50
N LYS A 13 10.77 5.78 -7.12
CA LYS A 13 11.13 6.11 -8.51
C LYS A 13 12.63 6.26 -8.74
N GLN A 14 13.38 6.71 -7.73
CA GLN A 14 14.83 6.89 -7.81
C GLN A 14 15.61 5.61 -7.57
N ARG A 15 15.14 4.73 -6.68
CA ARG A 15 15.84 3.50 -6.27
C ARG A 15 15.44 2.26 -7.07
N LEU A 16 14.21 2.26 -7.60
CA LEU A 16 13.61 1.16 -8.35
C LEU A 16 13.20 1.66 -9.74
N ALA A 17 12.55 0.80 -10.53
CA ALA A 17 12.13 1.18 -11.86
C ALA A 17 10.88 2.08 -11.84
N ALA A 18 10.75 2.95 -12.84
CA ALA A 18 9.64 3.91 -12.95
C ALA A 18 8.24 3.27 -13.02
N HIS A 19 8.13 1.97 -13.30
CA HIS A 19 6.86 1.24 -13.33
C HIS A 19 6.48 0.62 -11.98
N GLU A 20 7.41 0.52 -11.04
CA GLU A 20 7.21 -0.08 -9.72
C GLU A 20 6.74 0.94 -8.67
N TYR A 21 6.67 2.22 -9.03
CA TYR A 21 6.23 3.26 -8.10
C TYR A 21 4.77 3.04 -7.65
N PRO A 22 4.48 3.19 -6.34
CA PRO A 22 3.12 3.06 -5.84
C PRO A 22 2.27 4.26 -6.30
N ARG A 23 1.17 3.97 -7.00
CA ARG A 23 0.22 4.98 -7.48
C ARG A 23 -0.62 5.58 -6.36
N GLU A 24 -0.95 4.75 -5.37
CA GLU A 24 -1.73 5.10 -4.19
C GLU A 24 -0.96 4.66 -2.94
N ILE A 25 -0.98 5.50 -1.90
CA ILE A 25 -0.38 5.20 -0.60
C ILE A 25 -1.42 5.52 0.47
N GLU A 26 -1.75 4.51 1.27
CA GLU A 26 -2.64 4.63 2.43
C GLU A 26 -1.82 4.36 3.70
N PHE A 27 -1.94 5.23 4.69
CA PHE A 27 -1.34 5.03 6.00
C PHE A 27 -2.38 4.43 6.93
N VAL A 28 -2.09 3.23 7.42
CA VAL A 28 -2.96 2.48 8.34
C VAL A 28 -2.25 2.28 9.67
N GLU A 29 -3.01 2.17 10.76
CA GLU A 29 -2.46 1.94 12.09
C GLU A 29 -1.88 0.52 12.24
N SER A 30 -2.46 -0.46 11.52
CA SER A 30 -1.99 -1.84 11.54
C SER A 30 -2.23 -2.56 10.21
N LEU A 31 -1.44 -3.60 9.94
CA LEU A 31 -1.61 -4.48 8.80
C LEU A 31 -2.26 -5.78 9.26
N PRO A 32 -3.12 -6.40 8.42
CA PRO A 32 -3.61 -7.74 8.70
C PRO A 32 -2.44 -8.71 8.66
N MET A 33 -2.25 -9.47 9.75
CA MET A 33 -1.15 -10.42 9.91
C MET A 33 -1.68 -11.83 10.20
N THR A 34 -0.87 -12.84 9.88
CA THR A 34 -1.10 -14.22 10.32
C THR A 34 -0.79 -14.34 11.81
N THR A 35 -1.18 -15.47 12.41
CA THR A 35 -0.78 -15.84 13.78
C THR A 35 0.73 -15.86 14.00
N THR A 36 1.49 -16.03 12.91
CA THR A 36 2.96 -15.99 12.88
C THR A 36 3.55 -14.62 12.48
N GLY A 37 2.73 -13.57 12.37
CA GLY A 37 3.17 -12.20 12.10
C GLY A 37 3.46 -11.87 10.63
N LYS A 38 3.13 -12.76 9.68
CA LYS A 38 3.31 -12.47 8.25
C LYS A 38 2.14 -11.62 7.74
N VAL A 39 2.43 -10.56 6.98
CA VAL A 39 1.39 -9.72 6.36
C VAL A 39 0.50 -10.54 5.42
N ARG A 40 -0.82 -10.49 5.64
CA ARG A 40 -1.83 -11.16 4.82
C ARG A 40 -2.24 -10.28 3.64
N ARG A 41 -1.43 -10.33 2.58
CA ARG A 41 -1.68 -9.54 1.34
C ARG A 41 -3.01 -9.86 0.65
N ILE A 42 -3.55 -11.08 0.83
CA ILE A 42 -4.84 -11.47 0.24
C ILE A 42 -5.97 -10.61 0.82
N GLU A 43 -5.99 -10.44 2.14
CA GLU A 43 -7.00 -9.65 2.83
C GLU A 43 -6.94 -8.17 2.42
N LEU A 44 -5.73 -7.60 2.31
CA LEU A 44 -5.55 -6.23 1.79
C LEU A 44 -6.13 -6.08 0.37
N ARG A 45 -5.96 -7.10 -0.48
CA ARG A 45 -6.54 -7.08 -1.83
C ARG A 45 -8.06 -7.19 -1.80
N GLU A 46 -8.62 -8.03 -0.94
CA GLU A 46 -10.07 -8.18 -0.78
C GLU A 46 -10.73 -6.91 -0.26
N GLN A 47 -10.12 -6.25 0.73
CA GLN A 47 -10.55 -4.96 1.26
C GLN A 47 -10.61 -3.89 0.16
N GLU A 48 -9.57 -3.81 -0.68
CA GLU A 48 -9.54 -2.87 -1.80
C GLU A 48 -10.58 -3.19 -2.88
N ILE A 49 -10.80 -4.46 -3.19
CA ILE A 49 -11.87 -4.89 -4.11
C ILE A 49 -13.24 -4.50 -3.56
N ALA A 50 -13.51 -4.76 -2.28
CA ALA A 50 -14.78 -4.42 -1.64
C ALA A 50 -15.01 -2.90 -1.65
N ARG A 51 -13.98 -2.12 -1.33
CA ARG A 51 -14.01 -0.64 -1.36
C ARG A 51 -14.32 -0.08 -2.75
N LYS A 52 -13.73 -0.68 -3.80
CA LYS A 52 -14.02 -0.29 -5.20
C LYS A 52 -15.42 -0.68 -5.66
N ARG A 53 -16.01 -1.75 -5.09
CA ARG A 53 -17.39 -2.17 -5.39
C ARG A 53 -18.45 -1.31 -4.70
N SER A 54 -18.11 -0.73 -3.55
CA SER A 54 -19.01 0.15 -2.79
C SER A 54 -18.95 1.61 -3.22
N ARG A 55 -18.05 1.96 -4.15
CA ARG A 55 -17.93 3.28 -4.78
C ARG A 55 -18.67 3.28 -6.11
#